data_AF-A0A937UFX0-F1
#
_entry.id   AF-A0A937UFX0-F1
#
_cell.length_a   1.000
_cell.length_b   1.000
_cell.length_c   1.000
_cell.angle_alpha   90.00
_cell.angle_beta   90.00
_cell.angle_gamma   90.00
#
_symmetry.space_group_name_H-M   'P 1'
#
loop_
_entity.id
_entity.type
_entity.pdbx_description
1 polymer ?
#
loop_
_entity_poly.entity_id
_entity_poly.type
_entity_poly.pdbx_seq_one_letter_code
_entity_poly.pdbx_strand_id
1 'polypeptide(L)'
;MKNRKKDKDWIKYYDERDILNEVTDDPADLVLAEGLRQEIFSGKRKRNLKNVTIKIDPLQIMAIKKLSTMKSIPYQTLIRHWLAEGIKQELDSVTQ
;
A
#
# COMPACT_ATOMS: atom_id res chain seq x y z
N MET A 1 -24.65 21.95 -18.06
CA MET A 1 -25.09 22.15 -16.66
C MET A 1 -24.08 21.51 -15.72
N LYS A 2 -23.55 22.27 -14.76
CA LYS A 2 -22.37 21.94 -13.94
C LYS A 2 -22.80 21.12 -12.71
N ASN A 3 -22.52 19.82 -12.70
CA ASN A 3 -22.88 18.95 -11.57
C ASN A 3 -21.83 19.09 -10.46
N ARG A 4 -22.16 19.84 -9.40
CA ARG A 4 -21.31 19.98 -8.20
C ARG A 4 -21.37 18.65 -7.44
N LYS A 5 -20.33 17.81 -7.57
CA LYS A 5 -20.12 16.68 -6.66
C LYS A 5 -19.97 17.24 -5.25
N LYS A 6 -20.95 17.02 -4.37
CA LYS A 6 -20.82 17.22 -2.93
C LYS A 6 -19.61 16.40 -2.47
N ASP A 7 -18.63 17.06 -1.86
CA ASP A 7 -17.61 16.39 -1.06
C ASP A 7 -18.35 15.59 0.01
N LYS A 8 -18.41 14.28 -0.17
CA LYS A 8 -18.90 13.36 0.86
C LYS A 8 -17.76 13.24 1.86
N ASP A 9 -17.98 13.75 3.06
CA ASP A 9 -17.09 13.52 4.20
C ASP A 9 -17.24 12.06 4.63
N TRP A 10 -16.34 11.23 4.11
CA TRP A 10 -16.31 9.79 4.36
C TRP A 10 -15.98 9.46 5.81
N ILE A 11 -15.22 10.32 6.50
CA ILE A 11 -14.80 10.10 7.89
C ILE A 11 -16.05 10.08 8.77
N LYS A 12 -16.90 11.10 8.64
CA LYS A 12 -18.17 11.19 9.38
C LYS A 12 -19.12 10.03 9.06
N TYR A 13 -19.13 9.58 7.80
CA TYR A 13 -19.98 8.46 7.36
C TYR A 13 -19.61 7.14 8.04
N TYR A 14 -18.32 6.85 8.15
CA TYR A 14 -17.83 5.60 8.75
C TYR A 14 -17.81 5.62 10.29
N ASP A 15 -17.65 6.80 10.91
CA ASP A 15 -17.69 6.93 12.37
C ASP A 15 -19.13 6.86 12.93
N GLU A 16 -20.13 7.37 12.20
CA GLU A 16 -21.51 7.50 12.72
C GLU A 16 -22.43 6.32 12.34
N ARG A 17 -22.04 5.46 11.40
CA ARG A 17 -22.89 4.37 10.89
C ARG A 17 -22.27 3.00 11.07
N ASP A 18 -23.08 2.06 11.57
CA ASP A 18 -22.72 0.65 11.65
C ASP A 18 -22.82 -0.01 10.25
N ILE A 19 -21.73 0.09 9.51
CA ILE A 19 -21.60 -0.40 8.12
C ILE A 19 -21.68 -1.93 7.99
N LEU A 20 -21.62 -2.68 9.10
CA LEU A 20 -21.63 -4.15 9.06
C LEU A 20 -22.97 -4.70 8.56
N ASN A 21 -24.07 -3.99 8.79
CA ASN A 21 -25.40 -4.37 8.29
C ASN A 21 -25.61 -4.00 6.81
N GLU A 22 -24.73 -3.18 6.22
CA GLU A 22 -24.77 -2.81 4.80
C GLU A 22 -23.96 -3.78 3.91
N VAL A 23 -23.14 -4.65 4.52
CA VAL A 23 -22.34 -5.65 3.78
C VAL A 23 -23.23 -6.80 3.36
N THR A 24 -23.51 -6.89 2.06
CA THR A 24 -24.29 -7.99 1.47
C THR A 24 -23.33 -9.07 0.98
N ASP A 25 -23.68 -10.35 1.17
CA ASP A 25 -22.87 -11.52 0.78
C ASP A 25 -22.95 -11.82 -0.73
N ASP A 26 -23.34 -10.82 -1.53
CA ASP A 26 -23.39 -10.93 -2.98
C ASP A 26 -21.96 -11.05 -3.53
N PRO A 27 -21.72 -11.93 -4.52
CA PRO A 27 -20.41 -12.03 -5.15
C PRO A 27 -20.06 -10.69 -5.79
N ALA A 28 -19.17 -9.95 -5.12
CA ALA A 28 -18.62 -8.72 -5.66
C ALA A 28 -17.76 -9.07 -6.88
N ASP A 29 -18.19 -8.60 -8.04
CA ASP A 29 -17.37 -8.64 -9.25
C ASP A 29 -16.16 -7.71 -9.02
N LEU A 30 -15.06 -8.27 -8.51
CA LEU A 30 -13.77 -7.61 -8.36
C LEU A 30 -13.11 -7.41 -9.72
N VAL A 31 -13.81 -6.74 -10.63
CA VAL A 31 -13.31 -6.41 -11.95
C VAL A 31 -12.29 -5.29 -11.78
N LEU A 32 -11.02 -5.61 -12.03
CA LEU A 32 -9.95 -4.63 -12.08
C LEU A 32 -10.37 -3.48 -13.01
N ALA A 33 -10.32 -2.24 -12.49
CA ALA A 33 -10.57 -1.05 -13.28
C ALA A 33 -9.78 -1.12 -14.60
N GLU A 34 -10.42 -0.80 -15.73
CA GLU A 34 -9.87 -1.10 -17.06
C GLU A 34 -8.50 -0.44 -17.31
N GLY A 35 -8.26 0.73 -16.72
CA GLY A 35 -6.94 1.38 -16.70
C GLY A 35 -5.88 0.57 -15.92
N LEU A 36 -6.23 0.04 -14.75
CA LEU A 36 -5.34 -0.81 -13.94
C LEU A 36 -5.02 -2.13 -14.66
N ARG A 37 -6.02 -2.70 -15.34
CA ARG A 37 -5.85 -3.87 -16.20
C ARG A 37 -4.87 -3.58 -17.34
N GLN A 38 -5.05 -2.46 -18.06
CA GLN A 38 -4.12 -2.07 -19.13
C GLN A 38 -2.71 -1.77 -18.63
N GLU A 39 -2.53 -1.18 -17.44
CA GLU A 39 -1.21 -0.97 -16.85
C GLU A 39 -0.48 -2.28 -16.48
N ILE A 40 -1.24 -3.28 -16.00
CA ILE A 40 -0.72 -4.61 -15.70
C ILE A 40 -0.34 -5.34 -17.00
N PHE A 41 -1.24 -5.36 -18.00
CA PHE A 41 -1.01 -6.04 -19.28
C PHE A 41 0.05 -5.35 -20.14
N SER A 42 0.12 -4.02 -20.12
CA SER A 42 1.13 -3.25 -20.88
C SER A 42 2.55 -3.42 -20.35
N GLY A 43 2.74 -4.09 -19.21
CA GLY A 43 4.06 -4.35 -18.65
C GLY A 43 4.81 -3.09 -18.22
N LYS A 44 4.20 -1.90 -18.26
CA LYS A 44 4.78 -0.64 -17.78
C LYS A 44 5.14 -0.71 -16.28
N ARG A 45 4.49 -1.61 -15.54
CA ARG A 45 4.82 -1.95 -14.15
C ARG A 45 5.89 -3.03 -13.95
N LYS A 46 6.54 -3.54 -15.01
CA LYS A 46 7.83 -4.24 -14.86
C LYS A 46 8.89 -3.20 -14.54
N ARG A 47 8.84 -2.67 -13.31
CA ARG A 47 9.87 -1.79 -12.78
C ARG A 47 11.15 -2.64 -12.75
N ASN A 48 12.12 -2.30 -13.59
CA ASN A 48 13.41 -2.99 -13.64
C ASN A 48 14.07 -2.86 -12.26
N LEU A 49 13.93 -3.89 -11.42
CA LEU A 49 14.56 -3.95 -10.11
C LEU A 49 16.08 -3.91 -10.32
N LYS A 50 16.76 -3.02 -9.62
CA LYS A 50 18.22 -2.97 -9.59
C LYS A 50 18.71 -3.67 -8.33
N ASN A 51 19.74 -4.50 -8.47
CA ASN A 51 20.39 -5.12 -7.33
C ASN A 51 21.25 -4.08 -6.61
N VAL A 52 21.08 -3.97 -5.30
CA VAL A 52 21.85 -3.07 -4.44
C VAL A 52 22.39 -3.90 -3.29
N THR A 53 23.66 -3.71 -2.95
CA THR A 53 24.28 -4.32 -1.78
C THR A 53 24.45 -3.24 -0.70
N ILE A 54 23.90 -3.49 0.49
CA ILE A 54 23.99 -2.58 1.64
C ILE A 54 24.62 -3.37 2.78
N LYS A 55 25.66 -2.82 3.40
CA LYS A 55 26.23 -3.39 4.63
C LYS A 55 25.36 -2.95 5.81
N ILE A 56 24.89 -3.93 6.59
CA ILE A 56 24.04 -3.72 7.75
C ILE A 56 24.66 -4.48 8.92
N ASP A 57 24.53 -3.96 10.13
CA ASP A 57 24.98 -4.64 11.33
C ASP A 57 24.31 -6.02 11.48
N PRO A 58 25.05 -7.10 11.79
CA PRO A 58 24.48 -8.44 11.96
C PRO A 58 23.32 -8.52 12.97
N LEU A 59 23.39 -7.75 14.07
CA LEU A 59 22.34 -7.72 15.09
C LEU A 59 21.04 -7.15 14.54
N GLN A 60 21.14 -6.12 13.69
CA GLN A 60 19.98 -5.54 13.01
C GLN A 60 19.36 -6.55 12.04
N ILE A 61 20.19 -7.29 11.27
CA ILE A 61 19.69 -8.35 10.37
C ILE A 61 18.94 -9.42 11.16
N MET A 62 19.46 -9.84 12.31
CA MET A 62 18.79 -10.81 13.18
C MET A 62 17.44 -10.29 13.69
N ALA A 63 17.39 -9.03 14.15
CA ALA A 63 16.15 -8.40 14.61
C ALA A 63 15.10 -8.34 13.49
N ILE A 64 15.50 -7.93 12.28
CA ILE A 64 14.60 -7.85 11.12
C ILE A 64 14.05 -9.23 10.77
N LYS A 65 14.89 -10.27 10.75
CA LYS A 65 14.42 -11.64 10.50
C LYS A 65 13.39 -12.08 11.52
N LYS A 66 13.62 -11.83 12.81
CA LYS A 66 12.67 -12.16 13.89
C LYS A 66 11.33 -11.43 13.71
N LEU A 67 11.36 -10.13 13.40
CA LEU A 67 10.17 -9.33 13.12
C LEU A 67 9.43 -9.81 11.86
N SER A 68 10.17 -10.25 10.84
CA SER A 68 9.60 -10.76 9.60
C SER A 68 8.81 -12.05 9.83
N THR A 69 9.33 -12.95 10.68
CA THR A 69 8.64 -14.18 11.08
C THR A 69 7.37 -13.88 11.87
N MET A 70 7.42 -12.92 12.80
CA MET A 70 6.25 -12.50 13.57
C MET A 70 5.16 -11.88 12.70
N LYS A 71 5.54 -11.16 11.64
CA LYS A 71 4.61 -10.53 10.70
C LYS A 71 4.21 -11.45 9.53
N SER A 72 4.69 -12.70 9.50
CA SER A 72 4.48 -13.65 8.39
C SER A 72 4.82 -13.09 7.01
N ILE A 73 5.83 -12.22 6.92
CA ILE A 73 6.27 -11.55 5.69
C ILE A 73 7.78 -11.80 5.52
N PRO A 74 8.31 -12.08 4.32
CA PRO A 74 9.74 -12.24 4.11
C PRO A 74 10.54 -11.00 4.53
N TYR A 75 11.70 -11.18 5.18
CA TYR A 75 12.53 -10.07 5.67
C TYR A 75 12.93 -9.08 4.56
N GLN A 76 13.14 -9.56 3.32
CA GLN A 76 13.44 -8.70 2.18
C GLN A 76 12.26 -7.78 1.83
N THR A 77 11.03 -8.29 1.90
CA THR A 77 9.81 -7.52 1.67
C THR A 77 9.61 -6.49 2.77
N LEU A 78 9.86 -6.86 4.02
CA LEU A 78 9.78 -5.96 5.16
C LEU A 78 10.75 -4.77 5.03
N ILE A 79 12.02 -5.05 4.72
CA ILE A 79 13.03 -4.01 4.49
C ILE A 79 12.61 -3.08 3.35
N ARG A 80 12.10 -3.65 2.24
CA ARG A 80 11.64 -2.88 1.10
C ARG A 80 10.45 -1.97 1.45
N HIS A 81 9.53 -2.45 2.28
CA HIS A 81 8.37 -1.70 2.74
C HIS A 81 8.80 -0.50 3.58
N TRP A 82 9.63 -0.72 4.60
CA TRP A 82 10.16 0.36 5.45
C TRP A 82 10.98 1.39 4.66
N LEU A 83 11.77 0.94 3.68
CA LEU A 83 12.51 1.87 2.83
C LEU A 83 11.57 2.77 2.02
N ALA A 84 10.50 2.22 1.47
CA ALA A 84 9.52 3.00 0.71
C ALA A 84 8.76 3.99 1.61
N GLU A 85 8.40 3.55 2.83
CA GLU A 85 7.71 4.38 3.82
C GLU A 85 8.61 5.52 4.32
N GLY A 86 9.87 5.23 4.65
CA GLY A 86 10.84 6.26 5.07
C GLY A 86 11.08 7.31 3.99
N ILE A 87 11.24 6.90 2.72
CA ILE A 87 11.37 7.85 1.60
C ILE A 87 10.13 8.73 1.48
N LYS A 88 8.93 8.15 1.63
CA LYS A 88 7.69 8.91 1.55
C LYS A 88 7.59 9.96 2.65
N GLN A 89 7.87 9.57 3.90
CA GLN A 89 7.84 10.48 5.04
C GLN A 89 8.84 11.64 4.90
N GLU A 90 10.05 11.36 4.43
CA GLU A 90 11.06 12.39 4.16
C GLU A 90 10.63 13.33 3.02
N LEU A 91 10.05 12.79 1.94
CA LEU A 91 9.56 13.60 0.82
C LEU A 91 8.41 14.53 1.26
N ASP A 92 7.49 14.01 2.06
CA ASP A 92 6.38 14.77 2.62
C ASP A 92 6.92 15.90 3.54
N SER A 93 7.96 15.63 4.32
CA SER A 93 8.60 16.61 5.22
C SER A 93 9.37 17.72 4.50
N VAL A 94 9.95 17.43 3.33
CA VAL A 94 10.71 18.41 2.52
C VAL A 94 9.80 19.30 1.66
N THR A 95 8.57 18.84 1.38
CA THR A 95 7.61 19.54 0.53
C THR A 95 6.68 20.48 1.32
N GLN A 96 6.64 20.33 2.66
CA GLN A 96 5.95 21.24 3.60
C GLN A 96 6.83 22.44 3.98
#